data_AF-S4NHJ3-F1
#
_entry.id   AF-S4NHJ3-F1
#
_cell.length_a   1.000
_cell.length_b   1.000
_cell.length_c   1.000
_cell.angle_alpha   90.00
_cell.angle_beta   90.00
_cell.angle_gamma   90.00
#
_symmetry.space_group_name_H-M   'P 1'
#
loop_
_entity.id
_entity.type
_entity.pdbx_description
1 polymer ?
#
loop_
_entity_poly.entity_id
_entity_poly.type
_entity_poly.pdbx_seq_one_letter_code
_entity_poly.pdbx_strand_id
1 'polypeptide(L)'
;MYCKSNSYADYLPVDVFINGIMICAWNYIKNGQTSTNVVNFTSSAEIKVTWLEMIDAGRAIVMNRVPLNGVVWYPGGSMKHSRLYHNICALFFHWIPAI
;
A
#
# COMPACT_ATOMS: atom_id res chain seq x y z
N MET A 1 8.85 -8.04 3.09
CA MET A 1 9.15 -6.63 2.75
C MET A 1 10.23 -6.10 3.67
N TYR A 2 11.27 -5.45 3.15
CA TYR A 2 12.24 -4.74 3.98
C TYR A 2 11.66 -3.37 4.37
N CYS A 3 11.07 -3.31 5.57
CA CYS A 3 10.35 -2.13 6.06
C CYS A 3 10.28 -2.20 7.59
N LYS A 4 10.11 -1.03 8.23
CA LYS A 4 9.78 -0.97 9.66
C LYS A 4 8.29 -1.26 9.83
N SER A 5 7.96 -2.39 10.45
CA SER A 5 6.57 -2.80 10.68
C SER A 5 5.74 -1.76 11.45
N ASN A 6 6.37 -1.06 12.39
CA ASN A 6 5.74 -0.04 13.22
C ASN A 6 5.72 1.36 12.58
N SER A 7 6.23 1.53 11.35
CA SER A 7 6.02 2.81 10.66
C SER A 7 4.62 2.87 10.07
N TYR A 8 4.11 4.08 9.94
CA TYR A 8 2.82 4.32 9.30
C TYR A 8 2.95 4.19 7.79
N ALA A 9 1.93 3.60 7.19
CA ALA A 9 1.81 3.52 5.75
C ALA A 9 0.90 4.66 5.26
N ASP A 10 1.41 5.42 4.29
CA ASP A 10 0.67 6.53 3.70
C ASP A 10 -0.24 6.00 2.60
N TYR A 11 -1.47 5.62 2.97
CA TYR A 11 -2.47 5.10 2.06
C TYR A 11 -3.62 6.10 1.88
N LEU A 12 -3.86 6.45 0.62
CA LEU A 12 -5.00 7.25 0.22
C LEU A 12 -5.99 6.36 -0.57
N PRO A 13 -7.27 6.27 -0.16
CA PRO A 13 -8.27 5.58 -0.94
C PRO A 13 -8.39 6.19 -2.34
N VAL A 14 -8.41 5.34 -3.36
CA VAL A 14 -8.45 5.77 -4.77
C VAL A 14 -9.68 6.63 -5.07
N ASP A 15 -10.82 6.34 -4.45
CA ASP A 15 -12.06 7.09 -4.64
C ASP A 15 -11.93 8.53 -4.13
N VAL A 16 -11.24 8.72 -2.99
CA VAL A 16 -10.97 10.06 -2.43
C VAL A 16 -10.04 10.84 -3.36
N PHE A 17 -9.02 10.17 -3.91
CA PHE A 17 -8.09 10.78 -4.85
C PHE A 17 -8.79 11.25 -6.14
N ILE A 18 -9.61 10.39 -6.74
CA ILE A 18 -10.36 10.71 -7.97
C ILE A 18 -11.34 11.87 -7.72
N ASN A 19 -12.08 11.84 -6.61
CA ASN A 19 -12.98 12.93 -6.24
C ASN A 19 -12.22 14.26 -6.07
N GLY A 20 -11.02 14.21 -5.48
CA GLY A 20 -10.13 15.34 -5.37
C GLY A 20 -9.73 15.92 -6.73
N ILE A 21 -9.33 15.07 -7.68
CA ILE A 21 -9.00 15.48 -9.05
C ILE A 21 -10.21 16.18 -9.72
N MET A 22 -11.40 15.60 -9.58
CA MET A 22 -12.63 16.16 -10.15
C MET A 22 -12.94 17.55 -9.59
N ILE A 23 -12.74 17.74 -8.28
CA ILE A 23 -12.90 19.05 -7.62
C ILE A 23 -11.87 20.05 -8.14
N CYS A 24 -10.60 19.64 -8.28
CA CYS A 24 -9.55 20.51 -8.83
C CYS A 24 -9.87 20.95 -10.27
N ALA A 25 -10.30 20.02 -11.12
CA ALA A 25 -10.69 20.30 -12.49
C ALA A 25 -11.90 21.25 -12.54
N TRP A 26 -12.92 21.01 -11.72
CA TRP A 26 -14.08 21.89 -11.62
C TRP A 26 -13.69 23.29 -11.15
N ASN A 27 -12.84 23.41 -10.13
CA ASN A 27 -12.38 24.70 -9.61
C ASN A 27 -11.59 25.50 -10.65
N TYR A 28 -10.74 24.82 -11.43
CA TYR A 28 -10.03 25.43 -12.56
C TYR A 28 -11.00 25.95 -13.62
N ILE A 29 -11.94 25.12 -14.08
CA ILE A 29 -12.88 25.47 -15.15
C ILE A 29 -13.85 26.58 -14.70
N LYS A 30 -14.39 26.48 -13.49
CA LYS A 30 -15.47 27.35 -13.02
C LYS A 30 -14.96 28.66 -12.43
N ASN A 31 -13.88 28.61 -11.65
CA ASN A 31 -13.36 29.77 -10.91
C ASN A 31 -12.12 30.38 -11.57
N GLY A 32 -11.60 29.78 -12.65
CA GLY A 32 -10.39 30.26 -13.32
C GLY A 32 -9.15 30.23 -12.43
N GLN A 33 -9.17 29.42 -11.37
CA GLN A 33 -8.11 29.39 -10.35
C GLN A 33 -6.86 28.71 -10.94
N THR A 34 -5.89 29.51 -11.36
CA THR A 34 -4.59 29.06 -11.90
C THR A 34 -3.43 29.24 -10.94
N SER A 35 -3.68 29.85 -9.77
CA SER A 35 -2.66 30.08 -8.74
C SER A 35 -2.19 28.79 -8.07
N THR A 36 -3.05 27.76 -8.04
CA THR A 36 -2.79 26.47 -7.38
C THR A 36 -2.36 25.43 -8.42
N ASN A 37 -1.08 25.44 -8.81
CA ASN A 37 -0.57 24.55 -9.87
C ASN A 37 -0.29 23.12 -9.39
N VAL A 38 -0.16 22.89 -8.08
CA VAL A 38 0.19 21.58 -7.52
C VAL A 38 -0.66 21.34 -6.27
N VAL A 39 -1.35 20.18 -6.25
CA VAL A 39 -2.11 19.70 -5.10
C VAL A 39 -1.58 18.33 -4.73
N ASN A 40 -1.09 18.18 -3.50
CA ASN A 40 -0.63 16.91 -2.97
C ASN A 40 -1.77 16.25 -2.19
N PHE A 41 -2.11 15.03 -2.57
CA PHE A 41 -3.04 14.21 -1.81
C PHE A 41 -2.25 13.22 -0.96
N THR A 42 -2.33 13.38 0.36
CA THR A 42 -1.67 12.52 1.35
C THR A 42 -2.72 11.98 2.32
N SER A 43 -2.44 10.86 2.97
CA SER A 43 -3.29 10.39 4.07
C SER A 43 -3.30 11.41 5.21
N SER A 44 -4.43 11.48 5.92
CA SER A 44 -4.55 12.33 7.10
C SER A 44 -3.71 11.76 8.23
N ALA A 45 -3.07 12.64 9.03
CA ALA A 45 -2.40 12.25 10.26
C ALA A 45 -3.36 11.70 11.33
N GLU A 46 -4.68 11.80 11.13
CA GLU A 46 -5.70 11.25 12.00
C GLU A 46 -5.89 9.74 11.80
N ILE A 47 -5.76 9.26 10.56
CA ILE A 47 -5.94 7.85 10.21
C ILE A 47 -4.57 7.25 9.97
N LYS A 48 -3.97 6.77 11.06
CA LYS A 48 -2.66 6.13 11.03
C LYS A 48 -2.81 4.62 11.04
N VAL A 49 -2.46 3.99 9.92
CA VAL A 49 -2.41 2.53 9.80
C VAL A 49 -0.94 2.12 9.69
N THR A 50 -0.52 1.23 10.57
CA THR A 50 0.83 0.66 10.51
C THR A 50 0.94 -0.32 9.35
N TRP A 51 2.17 -0.47 8.85
CA TRP A 51 2.48 -1.47 7.84
C TRP A 51 2.12 -2.90 8.27
N LEU A 52 2.23 -3.20 9.56
CA LEU A 52 1.84 -4.50 10.12
C LEU A 52 0.33 -4.73 10.04
N GLU A 53 -0.47 -3.77 10.51
CA GLU A 53 -1.94 -3.85 10.48
C GLU A 53 -2.45 -4.05 9.06
N MET A 54 -1.87 -3.36 8.08
CA MET A 54 -2.25 -3.51 6.68
C MET A 54 -2.00 -4.93 6.15
N ILE A 55 -0.84 -5.51 6.47
CA ILE A 55 -0.52 -6.88 6.05
C ILE A 55 -1.41 -7.90 6.72
N ASP A 56 -1.68 -7.73 8.02
CA ASP A 56 -2.53 -8.66 8.75
C ASP A 56 -3.99 -8.58 8.28
N ALA A 57 -4.48 -7.39 7.93
CA ALA A 57 -5.78 -7.22 7.27
C ALA A 57 -5.84 -7.95 5.92
N GLY A 58 -4.81 -7.79 5.08
CA GLY A 58 -4.70 -8.51 3.81
C GLY A 58 -4.65 -10.03 4.01
N ARG A 59 -3.88 -10.51 4.98
CA ARG A 59 -3.79 -11.94 5.31
C ARG A 59 -5.14 -12.48 5.76
N ALA A 60 -5.87 -11.74 6.61
CA ALA A 60 -7.19 -12.15 7.08
C ALA A 60 -8.20 -12.27 5.92
N ILE A 61 -8.15 -11.39 4.93
CA ILE A 61 -9.02 -11.46 3.74
C ILE A 61 -8.69 -12.70 2.92
N VAL A 62 -7.41 -12.91 2.61
CA VAL A 62 -6.97 -14.04 1.78
C VAL A 62 -7.26 -15.38 2.45
N MET A 63 -7.08 -15.48 3.77
CA MET A 63 -7.27 -16.74 4.50
C MET A 63 -8.75 -17.07 4.76
N ASN A 64 -9.61 -16.06 4.98
CA ASN A 64 -10.97 -16.30 5.47
C ASN A 64 -12.08 -15.94 4.49
N ARG A 65 -11.81 -15.13 3.45
CA ARG A 65 -12.84 -14.62 2.54
C ARG A 65 -12.58 -14.94 1.08
N VAL A 66 -11.34 -14.75 0.62
CA VAL A 66 -10.97 -14.89 -0.80
C VAL A 66 -9.74 -15.78 -0.91
N PRO A 67 -9.91 -17.11 -0.80
CA PRO A 67 -8.80 -18.04 -0.92
C PRO A 67 -8.21 -18.01 -2.33
N LEU A 68 -6.90 -18.21 -2.42
CA LEU A 68 -6.19 -18.27 -3.70
C LEU A 68 -6.13 -19.71 -4.18
N ASN A 69 -6.51 -19.93 -5.44
CA ASN A 69 -6.44 -21.24 -6.09
C ASN A 69 -5.16 -21.37 -6.93
N GLY A 70 -4.61 -22.59 -6.99
CA GLY A 70 -3.43 -22.89 -7.80
C GLY A 70 -2.13 -22.24 -7.30
N VAL A 71 -2.08 -21.82 -6.03
CA VAL A 71 -0.87 -21.24 -5.43
C VAL A 71 -0.01 -22.32 -4.78
N VAL A 72 1.30 -22.23 -4.98
CA VAL A 72 2.28 -23.14 -4.33
C VAL A 72 2.31 -22.92 -2.81
N TRP A 73 2.14 -21.66 -2.38
CA TRP A 73 1.96 -21.30 -0.97
C TRP A 73 1.09 -20.05 -0.85
N TYR A 74 0.44 -19.91 0.31
CA TYR A 74 -0.28 -18.69 0.64
C TYR A 74 0.69 -17.53 0.92
N PRO A 75 0.33 -16.29 0.53
CA PRO A 75 1.15 -15.11 0.80
C PRO A 75 1.26 -14.87 2.30
N GLY A 76 2.43 -15.17 2.86
CA GLY A 76 2.72 -14.95 4.28
C GLY A 76 3.01 -13.49 4.62
N GLY A 77 3.62 -12.72 3.71
CA GLY A 77 3.79 -11.27 3.88
C GLY A 77 4.66 -10.84 5.07
N SER A 78 5.74 -11.55 5.44
CA SER A 78 6.54 -11.14 6.61
C SER A 78 7.42 -9.90 6.34
N MET A 79 7.52 -9.03 7.35
CA MET A 79 8.35 -7.83 7.36
C MET A 79 9.73 -8.11 7.96
N LYS A 80 10.77 -7.46 7.43
CA LYS A 80 12.17 -7.68 7.82
C LYS A 80 12.82 -6.35 8.12
N HIS A 81 13.47 -6.27 9.28
CA HIS A 81 14.24 -5.09 9.70
C HIS A 81 15.71 -5.14 9.27
N SER A 82 16.23 -6.32 8.91
CA SER A 82 17.60 -6.50 8.41
C SER A 82 17.60 -6.74 6.91
N ARG A 83 18.44 -5.99 6.19
CA ARG A 83 18.61 -6.12 4.74
C ARG A 83 19.20 -7.49 4.37
N LEU A 84 20.15 -7.99 5.17
CA LEU A 84 20.74 -9.31 4.96
C LEU A 84 19.68 -10.40 5.06
N TYR A 85 18.88 -10.37 6.13
CA TYR A 85 17.79 -11.34 6.31
C TYR A 85 16.74 -11.24 5.20
N HIS A 86 16.41 -10.01 4.77
CA HIS A 86 15.52 -9.81 3.63
C HIS A 86 16.06 -10.46 2.34
N ASN A 87 17.35 -10.27 2.04
CA ASN A 87 17.98 -10.83 0.85
C ASN A 87 18.03 -12.36 0.89
N ILE A 88 18.35 -12.95 2.05
CA ILE A 88 18.32 -14.41 2.24
C ILE A 88 16.91 -14.93 1.94
N CYS A 89 15.87 -14.33 2.53
CA CYS A 89 14.49 -14.73 2.24
C CYS A 89 14.11 -14.51 0.77
N ALA A 90 14.55 -13.42 0.13
CA ALA A 90 14.24 -13.16 -1.28
C ALA A 90 14.87 -14.21 -2.19
N LEU A 91 16.11 -14.62 -1.92
CA LEU A 91 16.79 -15.67 -2.66
C LEU A 91 16.00 -17.00 -2.59
N PHE A 92 15.68 -17.46 -1.38
CA PHE A 92 15.03 -18.76 -1.17
C PHE A 92 13.54 -18.81 -1.50
N PHE A 93 12.80 -17.74 -1.27
CA PHE A 93 11.33 -17.73 -1.40
C PHE A 93 10.80 -16.92 -2.59
N HIS A 94 11.68 -16.29 -3.35
CA HIS A 94 11.29 -15.54 -4.54
C HIS A 94 12.10 -15.96 -5.77
N TRP A 95 13.43 -15.90 -5.70
CA TRP A 95 14.27 -16.15 -6.88
C TRP A 95 14.43 -17.62 -7.23
N ILE A 96 14.84 -18.46 -6.27
CA ILE A 96 14.99 -19.90 -6.51
C ILE A 96 13.69 -20.55 -6.99
N PRO A 97 12.51 -20.27 -6.40
CA PRO A 97 11.26 -20.87 -6.85
C PRO A 97 10.69 -20.28 -8.14
N ALA A 98 11.22 -19.16 -8.62
CA ALA A 98 10.79 -18.55 -9.89
C ALA A 98 11.51 -19.16 -11.10
N ILE A 99 12.57 -19.94 -10.86
CA ILE A 99 13.30 -20.74 -11.86
C ILE A 99 12.65 -22.13 -11.91
#